data_AF-A0A918CJX1-F1
#
_entry.id   AF-A0A918CJX1-F1
#
_cell.length_a   1.000
_cell.length_b   1.000
_cell.length_c   1.000
_cell.angle_alpha   90.00
_cell.angle_beta   90.00
_cell.angle_gamma   90.00
#
_symmetry.space_group_name_H-M   'P 1'
#
loop_
_entity.id
_entity.type
_entity.pdbx_description
1 polymer ?
#
loop_
_entity_poly.entity_id
_entity_poly.type
_entity_poly.pdbx_seq_one_letter_code
_entity_poly.pdbx_strand_id
1 'polypeptide(L)' 'MPKDDMSIQSRIPEKAIKQALAQLRLDPELVDVEWNMPRGKPPRPTKVYFEAADIADLRKAKDRLGELLSAAGYELYP' A
#
# COMPACT_ATOMS: atom_id res chain seq x y z
N MET A 1 -4.07 14.54 -11.19
CA MET A 1 -3.46 13.22 -10.95
C MET A 1 -4.56 12.30 -10.46
N PRO A 2 -4.79 11.13 -11.10
CA PRO A 2 -5.69 10.12 -10.58
C PRO A 2 -5.31 9.70 -9.16
N LYS A 3 -6.33 9.36 -8.36
CA LYS A 3 -6.20 8.95 -6.96
C LYS A 3 -6.98 7.68 -6.75
N ASP A 4 -6.44 6.79 -5.92
CA ASP A 4 -7.09 5.52 -5.63
C ASP A 4 -6.66 5.01 -4.24
N ASP A 5 -7.54 4.29 -3.53
CA ASP A 5 -7.25 3.80 -2.18
C ASP A 5 -7.20 2.27 -2.11
N MET A 6 -6.37 1.76 -1.20
CA MET A 6 -6.28 0.35 -0.85
C MET A 6 -6.61 0.19 0.63
N SER A 7 -7.59 -0.67 0.92
CA SER A 7 -7.96 -1.00 2.29
C SER A 7 -7.22 -2.27 2.72
N ILE A 8 -6.42 -2.16 3.77
CA ILE A 8 -5.63 -3.25 4.36
C ILE A 8 -6.33 -3.72 5.63
N GLN A 9 -6.55 -5.03 5.74
CA GLN A 9 -7.27 -5.63 6.86
C GLN A 9 -6.62 -5.27 8.21
N SER A 10 -7.44 -5.07 9.25
CA SER A 10 -6.97 -4.65 10.57
C SER A 10 -6.10 -5.68 11.31
N ARG A 11 -6.08 -6.94 10.85
CA ARG A 11 -5.16 -7.98 11.34
C ARG A 11 -3.70 -7.71 10.98
N ILE A 12 -3.44 -6.92 9.94
CA ILE A 12 -2.09 -6.61 9.47
C ILE A 12 -1.55 -5.45 10.32
N PRO A 13 -0.43 -5.63 11.05
CA PRO A 13 0.13 -4.57 11.89
C PRO A 13 0.52 -3.34 11.07
N GLU A 14 0.22 -2.15 11.58
CA GLU A 14 0.62 -0.88 10.93
C GLU A 14 2.12 -0.82 10.63
N LYS A 15 2.95 -1.42 11.50
CA LYS A 15 4.40 -1.54 11.29
C LYS A 15 4.74 -2.31 10.02
N ALA A 16 4.05 -3.41 9.74
CA ALA A 16 4.27 -4.21 8.54
C ALA A 16 3.88 -3.43 7.28
N ILE A 17 2.76 -2.70 7.33
CA ILE A 17 2.33 -1.82 6.23
C ILE A 17 3.38 -0.74 5.95
N LYS A 18 3.90 -0.07 6.99
CA LYS A 18 4.96 0.93 6.84
C LYS A 18 6.25 0.34 6.25
N GLN A 19 6.63 -0.87 6.67
CA GLN A 19 7.80 -1.55 6.12
C GLN A 19 7.61 -1.89 4.64
N ALA A 20 6.43 -2.39 4.26
CA ALA A 20 6.10 -2.65 2.87
C ALA A 20 6.10 -1.36 2.03
N LEU A 21 5.52 -0.26 2.53
CA LEU A 21 5.58 1.04 1.86
C LEU A 21 7.02 1.58 1.73
N ALA A 22 7.87 1.34 2.73
CA ALA A 22 9.29 1.71 2.64
C ALA A 22 10.02 0.91 1.56
N GLN A 23 9.71 -0.39 1.40
CA GLN A 23 10.23 -1.21 0.31
C GLN A 23 9.67 -0.80 -1.05
N LEU A 24 8.39 -0.43 -1.12
CA LEU A 24 7.73 0.08 -2.32
C LEU A 24 8.45 1.33 -2.87
N ARG A 25 8.97 2.19 -1.99
CA ARG A 25 9.74 3.39 -2.37
C ARG A 25 11.07 3.08 -3.05
N LEU A 26 11.59 1.85 -2.91
CA LEU A 26 12.82 1.41 -3.55
C LEU A 26 12.58 0.92 -4.98
N ASP A 27 11.33 0.79 -5.41
CA ASP A 27 10.98 0.36 -6.76
C ASP A 27 11.15 1.54 -7.75
N PRO A 28 12.09 1.44 -8.72
CA PRO A 28 12.35 2.52 -9.66
C PRO A 28 11.17 2.78 -10.61
N GLU A 29 10.28 1.80 -10.82
CA GLU A 29 9.09 1.98 -11.66
C GLU A 29 7.99 2.81 -10.98
N LEU A 30 8.07 3.01 -9.66
CA LEU A 30 7.02 3.67 -8.86
C LEU A 30 7.51 4.98 -8.23
N VAL A 31 8.59 5.56 -8.76
CA VAL A 31 9.22 6.77 -8.19
C VAL A 31 8.25 7.97 -8.14
N ASP A 32 7.38 8.06 -9.14
CA ASP A 32 6.40 9.14 -9.33
C ASP A 32 5.05 8.86 -8.65
N VAL A 33 4.91 7.70 -7.98
CA VAL A 33 3.72 7.38 -7.18
C VAL A 33 3.89 7.95 -5.78
N GLU A 34 2.96 8.80 -5.38
CA GLU A 34 2.84 9.29 -4.01
C GLU A 34 1.81 8.46 -3.25
N TRP A 35 2.01 8.34 -1.93
CA TRP A 35 1.02 7.72 -1.06
C TRP A 35 0.93 8.36 0.30
N ASN A 36 -0.25 8.25 0.89
CA ASN A 36 -0.53 8.66 2.26
C ASN A 36 -1.22 7.53 3.01
N MET A 37 -0.73 7.22 4.20
CA MET A 37 -1.34 6.26 5.11
C MET A 37 -1.71 6.99 6.41
N PRO A 38 -2.96 7.49 6.55
CA PRO A 38 -3.39 8.08 7.80
C PRO A 38 -3.33 7.06 8.93
N ARG A 39 -3.08 7.55 10.14
CA ARG A 39 -3.02 6.72 11.34
C ARG A 39 -4.35 6.01 11.56
N GLY A 40 -4.37 4.70 11.37
CA GLY A 40 -5.52 3.85 11.66
C GLY A 40 -5.75 3.72 13.16
N LYS A 41 -7.02 3.57 13.57
CA LYS A 41 -7.37 3.14 14.93
C LYS A 41 -7.86 1.70 14.87
N PRO A 42 -7.20 0.74 15.55
CA PRO A 42 -7.76 -0.60 15.71
C PRO A 42 -9.18 -0.53 16.29
N PRO A 43 -10.11 -1.39 15.85
CA PRO A 43 -9.95 -2.54 14.95
C PRO A 43 -10.23 -2.21 13.47
N ARG A 44 -10.15 -0.95 13.04
CA ARG A 44 -10.51 -0.55 11.67
C ARG A 44 -9.43 -0.94 10.66
N PRO A 45 -9.81 -1.32 9.42
CA PRO A 45 -8.87 -1.46 8.32
C PRO A 45 -8.04 -0.18 8.13
N THR A 46 -6.77 -0.35 7.78
CA THR A 46 -5.88 0.77 7.45
C THR A 46 -6.06 1.12 5.98
N LYS A 47 -6.33 2.39 5.67
CA LYS A 47 -6.39 2.87 4.29
C LYS A 47 -5.03 3.42 3.86
N VAL A 48 -4.59 3.04 2.67
CA VAL A 48 -3.46 3.64 1.96
C VAL A 48 -4.02 4.33 0.72
N TYR A 49 -3.79 5.62 0.61
CA TYR A 49 -4.21 6.44 -0.53
C TYR A 49 -3.02 6.61 -1.46
N PHE A 50 -3.21 6.33 -2.75
CA PHE A 50 -2.21 6.49 -3.79
C PHE A 50 -2.60 7.60 -4.75
N GLU A 51 -1.59 8.29 -5.27
CA GLU A 51 -1.72 9.34 -6.28
C GLU A 51 -0.56 9.21 -7.27
N ALA A 52 -0.88 9.28 -8.57
CA ALA A 52 0.11 9.15 -9.65
C ALA A 52 -0.37 9.89 -10.88
N ALA A 53 0.49 10.02 -11.90
CA ALA A 53 0.12 10.61 -13.19
C ALA A 53 -0.78 9.67 -14.01
N ASP A 54 -0.51 8.35 -13.97
CA ASP A 54 -1.25 7.31 -14.70
C ASP A 54 -1.98 6.34 -13.76
N ILE A 55 -3.15 5.87 -14.19
CA ILE A 55 -3.92 4.81 -13.54
C ILE A 55 -3.13 3.49 -13.56
N ALA A 56 -2.33 3.24 -14.60
CA ALA A 56 -1.47 2.06 -14.67
C ALA A 56 -0.49 1.99 -13.49
N ASP A 57 0.10 3.13 -13.11
CA ASP A 57 1.05 3.21 -11.99
C ASP A 57 0.36 2.99 -10.64
N LEU A 58 -0.88 3.48 -10.48
CA LEU A 58 -1.67 3.21 -9.29
C LEU A 58 -1.94 1.71 -9.11
N ARG A 59 -2.27 1.00 -10.19
CA ARG A 59 -2.49 -0.45 -10.17
C ARG A 59 -1.20 -1.19 -9.82
N LYS A 60 -0.10 -0.87 -10.50
CA LYS A 60 1.22 -1.45 -10.19
C LYS A 60 1.61 -1.24 -8.73
N ALA A 61 1.43 -0.03 -8.19
CA ALA A 61 1.76 0.28 -6.81
C ALA A 61 0.95 -0.55 -5.80
N LYS A 62 -0.35 -0.74 -6.06
CA LYS A 62 -1.23 -1.57 -5.22
C LYS A 62 -0.87 -3.04 -5.28
N ASP A 63 -0.65 -3.57 -6.49
CA ASP A 63 -0.26 -4.96 -6.70
C ASP A 63 1.06 -5.24 -6.01
N ARG A 64 2.04 -4.35 -6.19
CA ARG A 64 3.36 -4.45 -5.57
C ARG A 64 3.29 -4.36 -4.04
N LEU A 65 2.48 -3.45 -3.49
CA LEU A 65 2.25 -3.40 -2.04
C LEU A 65 1.66 -4.72 -1.52
N GLY A 66 0.75 -5.33 -2.29
CA GLY A 66 0.16 -6.62 -1.92
C GLY A 66 1.15 -7.77 -1.96
N GLU A 67 2.04 -7.82 -2.95
CA GLU A 67 3.13 -8.78 -3.01
C GLU A 67 4.09 -8.64 -1.82
N LEU A 68 4.47 -7.40 -1.47
CA LEU A 68 5.37 -7.13 -0.34
C LEU A 68 4.77 -7.56 1.00
N LEU A 69 3.47 -7.30 1.20
CA LEU A 69 2.75 -7.78 2.38
C LEU A 69 2.66 -9.30 2.42
N SER A 70 2.34 -9.93 1.29
CA SER A 70 2.25 -11.39 1.17
C SER A 70 3.60 -12.06 1.41
N ALA A 71 4.69 -11.52 0.86
CA ALA A 71 6.06 -11.99 1.07
C ALA A 71 6.50 -11.87 2.54
N ALA A 72 5.95 -10.90 3.27
CA ALA A 72 6.14 -10.76 4.72
C ALA A 72 5.22 -11.68 5.55
N GLY A 73 4.41 -12.53 4.91
CA GLY A 73 3.50 -13.48 5.56
C GLY A 73 2.12 -12.89 5.89
N TYR A 74 1.73 -11.75 5.32
CA TYR A 74 0.44 -11.12 5.54
C TYR A 74 -0.47 -11.24 4.31
N GLU A 75 -1.49 -12.08 4.40
CA GLU A 75 -2.51 -12.20 3.36
C GLU A 75 -3.51 -11.04 3.41
N LEU A 76 -3.68 -10.35 2.28
CA LEU A 76 -4.66 -9.28 2.13
C LEU A 76 -6.10 -9.80 1.97
N TYR A 77 -6.25 -10.99 1.37
CA TYR A 77 -7.51 -11.66 1.15
C TYR A 77 -7.31 -13.14 1.52
N PRO A 78 -8.08 -13.67 2.50
CA PRO A 78 -8.14 -15.11 2.76
C PRO A 78 -8.85 -15.86 1.63
#